data_AF-A0A960BAT2-F1
#
_entry.id   AF-A0A960BAT2-F1
#
_cell.length_a   1.000
_cell.length_b   1.000
_cell.length_c   1.000
_cell.angle_alpha   90.00
_cell.angle_beta   90.00
_cell.angle_gamma   90.00
#
_symmetry.space_group_name_H-M   'P 1'
#
loop_
_entity.id
_entity.type
_entity.pdbx_description
1 polymer ?
#
loop_
_entity_poly.entity_id
_entity_poly.type
_entity_poly.pdbx_seq_one_letter_code
_entity_poly.pdbx_strand_id
1 'polypeptide(L)'
;DILALACGLPADARHVGVGGLGGVLLTAQDARTTIWTGTDMKRHGGSLGPGIFTVWDPSECPVETAIQLLSYGAGESAGQCGPCMFGLPALAGDWATYGRTPTADRFQRLHVRLDLLQRRGACAHPDGVSRFARSALATLEPEFAAHANHSCQKGGLRHARLA
;
A
#
# COMPACT_ATOMS: atom_id res chain seq x y z
N ASP A 1 3.55 15.10 -16.36
CA ASP A 1 2.39 15.57 -17.15
C ASP A 1 1.03 15.26 -16.51
N ILE A 2 0.71 13.99 -16.20
CA ILE A 2 -0.62 13.63 -15.68
C ILE A 2 -0.96 14.34 -14.36
N LEU A 3 -0.06 14.32 -13.37
CA LEU A 3 -0.29 15.03 -12.11
C LEU A 3 -0.40 16.55 -12.31
N ALA A 4 0.25 17.11 -13.33
CA ALA A 4 0.16 18.53 -13.65
C ALA A 4 -1.23 18.94 -14.15
N LEU A 5 -2.00 18.01 -14.74
CA LEU A 5 -3.41 18.24 -15.08
C LEU A 5 -4.28 18.46 -13.83
N ALA A 6 -3.84 17.99 -12.67
CA ALA A 6 -4.48 18.17 -11.37
C ALA A 6 -3.74 19.19 -10.48
N CYS A 7 -3.18 20.25 -11.09
CA CYS A 7 -2.39 21.30 -10.41
C CYS A 7 -1.02 20.84 -9.85
N GLY A 8 -0.57 19.63 -10.21
CA GLY A 8 0.72 19.10 -9.79
C GLY A 8 0.70 18.47 -8.41
N LEU A 9 1.83 17.84 -8.04
CA LEU A 9 1.99 17.22 -6.73
C LEU A 9 2.38 18.30 -5.70
N PRO A 10 1.64 18.45 -4.57
CA PRO A 10 1.98 19.38 -3.50
C PRO A 10 3.44 19.24 -3.03
N ALA A 11 4.04 20.35 -2.60
CA ALA A 11 5.46 20.36 -2.21
C ALA A 11 5.75 19.50 -0.96
N ASP A 12 4.76 19.36 -0.09
CA ASP A 12 4.81 18.57 1.15
C ASP A 12 4.37 17.11 0.95
N ALA A 13 3.85 16.74 -0.22
CA ALA A 13 3.48 15.36 -0.52
C ALA A 13 4.68 14.42 -0.32
N ARG A 14 4.41 13.25 0.28
CA ARG A 14 5.43 12.22 0.54
C ARG A 14 5.17 10.92 -0.19
N HIS A 15 3.90 10.59 -0.40
CA HIS A 15 3.49 9.31 -1.00
C HIS A 15 2.37 9.51 -2.00
N VAL A 16 2.40 8.73 -3.08
CA VAL A 16 1.36 8.70 -4.11
C VAL A 16 0.94 7.26 -4.36
N GLY A 17 -0.33 6.95 -4.12
CA GLY A 17 -0.92 5.67 -4.52
C GLY A 17 -1.30 5.70 -5.99
N VAL A 18 -0.84 4.72 -6.76
CA VAL A 18 -1.11 4.58 -8.20
C VAL A 18 -1.81 3.26 -8.48
N GLY A 19 -3.01 3.32 -9.06
CA GLY A 19 -3.82 2.14 -9.39
C GLY A 19 -4.69 1.61 -8.24
N GLY A 20 -4.84 2.37 -7.16
CA GLY A 20 -5.69 2.02 -6.01
C GLY A 20 -5.18 0.79 -5.23
N LEU A 21 -6.11 0.05 -4.61
CA LEU A 21 -5.80 -1.12 -3.78
C LEU A 21 -5.30 -2.35 -4.55
N GLY A 22 -5.42 -2.35 -5.87
CA GLY A 22 -4.74 -3.29 -6.75
C GLY A 22 -3.42 -2.77 -7.28
N GLY A 23 -2.99 -1.57 -6.90
CA GLY A 23 -1.87 -0.84 -7.47
C GLY A 23 -0.60 -0.91 -6.62
N VAL A 24 0.11 0.21 -6.57
CA VAL A 24 1.37 0.40 -5.84
C VAL A 24 1.37 1.72 -5.09
N LEU A 25 2.17 1.80 -4.04
CA LEU A 25 2.53 3.04 -3.38
C LEU A 25 3.91 3.49 -3.91
N LEU A 26 4.03 4.75 -4.28
CA LEU A 26 5.29 5.36 -4.70
C LEU A 26 5.68 6.44 -3.70
N THR A 27 6.99 6.70 -3.57
CA THR A 27 7.45 7.95 -2.97
C THR A 27 7.06 9.12 -3.87
N ALA A 28 6.95 10.33 -3.32
CA ALA A 28 6.73 11.54 -4.11
C ALA A 28 7.84 11.76 -5.15
N GLN A 29 9.06 11.32 -4.86
CA GLN A 29 10.18 11.41 -5.79
C GLN A 29 10.00 10.44 -6.96
N ASP A 30 9.72 9.16 -6.69
CA ASP A 30 9.45 8.17 -7.74
C ASP A 30 8.28 8.62 -8.61
N ALA A 31 7.19 9.09 -8.00
CA ALA A 31 6.02 9.57 -8.72
C ALA A 31 6.30 10.77 -9.66
N ARG A 32 7.33 11.58 -9.39
CA ARG A 32 7.75 12.68 -10.29
C ARG A 32 8.56 12.19 -11.48
N THR A 33 9.29 11.09 -11.33
CA THR A 33 10.21 10.59 -12.37
C THR A 33 9.65 9.42 -13.18
N THR A 34 8.69 8.68 -12.65
CA THR A 34 8.11 7.51 -13.30
C THR A 34 7.18 7.93 -14.43
N ILE A 35 7.44 7.44 -15.64
CA ILE A 35 6.52 7.62 -16.77
C ILE A 35 5.38 6.61 -16.62
N TRP A 36 4.13 7.04 -16.77
CA TRP A 36 2.97 6.14 -16.65
C TRP A 36 2.84 5.24 -17.89
N THR A 37 3.73 4.25 -17.99
CA THR A 37 3.74 3.20 -19.01
C THR A 37 3.72 1.82 -18.32
N GLY A 38 3.32 0.79 -19.07
CA GLY A 38 3.35 -0.58 -18.55
C GLY A 38 4.76 -1.03 -18.13
N THR A 39 5.80 -0.57 -18.83
CA THR A 39 7.20 -0.94 -18.55
C THR A 39 7.70 -0.28 -17.28
N ASP A 40 7.47 1.02 -17.10
CA ASP A 40 7.97 1.75 -15.94
C ASP A 40 7.19 1.40 -14.68
N MET A 41 5.87 1.24 -14.76
CA MET A 41 5.07 0.80 -13.61
C MET A 41 5.47 -0.59 -13.12
N LYS A 42 5.88 -1.50 -14.02
CA LYS A 42 6.40 -2.83 -13.64
C LYS A 42 7.66 -2.76 -12.78
N ARG A 43 8.50 -1.73 -12.94
CA ARG A 43 9.71 -1.54 -12.10
C ARG A 43 9.36 -1.31 -10.63
N HIS A 44 8.19 -0.77 -10.36
CA HIS A 44 7.64 -0.59 -9.02
C HIS A 44 6.75 -1.76 -8.57
N GLY A 45 6.71 -2.86 -9.33
CA GLY A 45 5.85 -4.00 -9.09
C GLY A 45 4.39 -3.80 -9.51
N GLY A 46 4.06 -2.68 -10.16
CA GLY A 46 2.72 -2.28 -10.56
C GLY A 46 2.35 -2.60 -12.02
N SER A 47 1.21 -2.05 -12.43
CA SER A 47 0.74 -1.99 -13.82
C SER A 47 0.06 -0.63 -14.05
N LEU A 48 -0.44 -0.37 -15.27
CA LEU A 48 -1.19 0.86 -15.53
C LEU A 48 -2.47 0.96 -14.66
N GLY A 49 -3.09 -0.19 -14.38
CA GLY A 49 -4.30 -0.26 -13.55
C GLY A 49 -5.45 0.60 -14.10
N PRO A 50 -6.36 1.07 -13.23
CA PRO A 50 -7.52 1.89 -13.62
C PRO A 50 -7.19 3.37 -13.87
N GLY A 51 -5.93 3.80 -13.83
CA GLY A 51 -5.57 5.23 -13.97
C GLY A 51 -5.99 6.11 -12.81
N ILE A 52 -6.09 5.55 -11.61
CA ILE A 52 -6.40 6.28 -10.38
C ILE A 52 -5.10 6.67 -9.68
N PHE A 53 -4.97 7.93 -9.29
CA PHE A 53 -3.86 8.48 -8.54
C PHE A 53 -4.38 9.13 -7.26
N THR A 54 -3.74 8.83 -6.13
CA THR A 54 -4.11 9.38 -4.81
C THR A 54 -2.87 9.96 -4.15
N VAL A 55 -2.95 11.22 -3.72
CA VAL A 55 -1.89 11.85 -2.93
C VAL A 55 -2.24 11.65 -1.46
N TRP A 56 -1.36 11.03 -0.69
CA TRP A 56 -1.62 10.79 0.73
C TRP A 56 -1.31 12.03 1.55
N ASP A 57 -2.16 12.32 2.53
CA ASP A 57 -1.99 13.48 3.42
C ASP A 57 -0.69 13.32 4.23
N PRO A 58 0.27 14.26 4.10
CA PRO A 58 1.54 14.16 4.80
C PRO A 58 1.42 14.31 6.32
N SER A 59 0.30 14.84 6.84
CA SER A 59 0.00 14.94 8.27
C SER A 59 -0.51 13.63 8.88
N GLU A 60 -0.97 12.69 8.03
CA GLU A 60 -1.45 11.38 8.46
C GLU A 60 -0.32 10.34 8.48
N CYS A 61 -0.44 9.36 9.39
CA CYS A 61 0.48 8.24 9.43
C CYS A 61 0.29 7.36 8.18
N PRO A 62 1.28 7.26 7.27
CA PRO A 62 1.13 6.45 6.06
C PRO A 62 1.06 4.95 6.38
N VAL A 63 1.66 4.52 7.50
CA VAL A 63 1.57 3.14 8.00
C VAL A 63 0.14 2.80 8.40
N GLU A 64 -0.53 3.64 9.18
CA GLU A 64 -1.95 3.42 9.52
C GLU A 64 -2.87 3.56 8.31
N THR A 65 -2.55 4.46 7.37
CA THR A 65 -3.27 4.56 6.09
C THR A 65 -3.22 3.24 5.31
N ALA A 66 -2.03 2.63 5.20
CA ALA A 66 -1.86 1.32 4.58
C ALA A 66 -2.61 0.21 5.32
N ILE A 67 -2.59 0.20 6.66
CA ILE A 67 -3.34 -0.75 7.49
C ILE A 67 -4.83 -0.70 7.16
N GLN A 68 -5.40 0.51 7.08
CA GLN A 68 -6.82 0.67 6.79
C GLN A 68 -7.17 0.23 5.37
N LEU A 69 -6.36 0.62 4.38
CA LEU A 69 -6.54 0.21 3.00
C LEU A 69 -6.49 -1.32 2.87
N LEU A 70 -5.53 -1.98 3.51
CA LEU A 70 -5.42 -3.44 3.49
C LEU A 70 -6.57 -4.13 4.22
N SER A 71 -7.03 -3.56 5.34
CA SER A 71 -8.21 -4.06 6.07
C SER A 71 -9.47 -3.94 5.21
N TYR A 72 -9.65 -2.81 4.52
CA TYR A 72 -10.72 -2.61 3.55
C TYR A 72 -10.62 -3.61 2.40
N GLY A 73 -9.45 -3.77 1.78
CA GLY A 73 -9.23 -4.72 0.70
C GLY A 73 -9.51 -6.18 1.10
N ALA A 74 -9.23 -6.56 2.35
CA ALA A 74 -9.61 -7.86 2.89
C ALA A 74 -11.13 -8.00 3.10
N GLY A 75 -11.80 -6.92 3.52
CA GLY A 75 -13.26 -6.85 3.70
C GLY A 75 -14.05 -6.90 2.40
N GLU A 76 -13.53 -6.34 1.31
CA GLU A 76 -14.15 -6.38 -0.03
C GLU A 76 -13.97 -7.74 -0.75
N SER A 77 -13.60 -8.77 -0.02
CA SER A 77 -13.45 -10.13 -0.50
C SER A 77 -14.80 -10.81 -0.69
N ALA A 78 -15.03 -11.41 -1.87
CA ALA A 78 -16.23 -12.21 -2.12
C ALA A 78 -16.22 -13.59 -1.42
N GLY A 79 -15.13 -13.97 -0.74
CA GLY A 79 -15.04 -15.22 0.03
C GLY A 79 -15.05 -16.52 -0.80
N GLN A 80 -14.84 -16.47 -2.11
CA GLN A 80 -15.00 -17.63 -2.99
C GLN A 80 -13.78 -18.56 -3.08
N CYS A 81 -12.62 -18.17 -2.55
CA CYS A 81 -11.40 -18.99 -2.58
C CYS A 81 -10.61 -18.91 -1.27
N GLY A 82 -9.76 -19.90 -1.00
CA GLY A 82 -8.92 -19.95 0.20
C GLY A 82 -8.11 -18.68 0.48
N PRO A 83 -7.40 -18.09 -0.52
CA PRO A 83 -6.71 -16.82 -0.34
C PRO A 83 -7.63 -15.66 0.05
N CYS A 84 -8.86 -15.62 -0.45
CA CYS A 84 -9.84 -14.60 -0.12
C CYS A 84 -10.45 -14.80 1.28
N MET A 85 -10.75 -16.04 1.67
CA MET A 85 -11.36 -16.37 2.96
C MET A 85 -10.37 -16.30 4.13
N PHE A 86 -9.16 -16.79 3.93
CA PHE A 86 -8.17 -16.97 5.00
C PHE A 86 -6.92 -16.13 4.78
N GLY A 87 -6.51 -15.98 3.52
CA GLY A 87 -5.25 -15.34 3.14
C GLY A 87 -5.25 -13.83 3.37
N LEU A 88 -6.19 -13.10 2.79
CA LEU A 88 -6.28 -11.64 2.90
C LEU A 88 -6.55 -11.15 4.32
N PRO A 89 -7.46 -11.76 5.11
CA PRO A 89 -7.61 -11.37 6.51
C PRO A 89 -6.32 -11.58 7.31
N ALA A 90 -5.61 -12.69 7.09
CA ALA A 90 -4.34 -12.95 7.76
C ALA A 90 -3.25 -11.97 7.31
N LEU A 91 -3.19 -11.60 6.03
CA LEU A 91 -2.29 -10.57 5.53
C LEU A 91 -2.55 -9.21 6.16
N ALA A 92 -3.80 -8.76 6.22
CA ALA A 92 -4.16 -7.49 6.85
C ALA A 92 -3.77 -7.47 8.33
N GLY A 93 -4.00 -8.58 9.05
CA GLY A 93 -3.57 -8.73 10.44
C GLY A 93 -2.05 -8.72 10.61
N ASP A 94 -1.32 -9.50 9.81
CA ASP A 94 0.15 -9.57 9.87
C ASP A 94 0.77 -8.20 9.54
N TRP A 95 0.22 -7.47 8.57
CA TRP A 95 0.63 -6.10 8.27
C TRP A 95 0.37 -5.21 9.49
N ALA A 96 -0.85 -5.16 10.02
CA ALA A 96 -1.21 -4.28 11.14
C ALA A 96 -0.32 -4.51 12.38
N THR A 97 -0.03 -5.78 12.70
CA THR A 97 0.86 -6.11 13.82
C THR A 97 2.29 -5.66 13.56
N TYR A 98 2.81 -5.84 12.34
CA TYR A 98 4.15 -5.36 11.99
C TYR A 98 4.22 -3.82 11.98
N GLY A 99 3.26 -3.14 11.34
CA GLY A 99 3.28 -1.69 11.22
C GLY A 99 3.25 -0.94 12.55
N ARG A 100 2.51 -1.46 13.53
CA ARG A 100 2.42 -0.86 14.87
C ARG A 100 3.57 -1.22 15.80
N THR A 101 4.18 -2.38 15.61
CA THR A 101 5.38 -2.77 16.37
C THR A 101 6.30 -3.55 15.44
N PRO A 102 7.19 -2.85 14.72
CA PRO A 102 8.11 -3.51 13.79
C PRO A 102 9.11 -4.37 14.56
N THR A 103 9.07 -5.69 14.32
CA THR A 103 10.05 -6.64 14.84
C THR A 103 10.45 -7.61 13.74
N ALA A 104 11.64 -8.23 13.86
CA ALA A 104 12.14 -9.18 12.87
C ALA A 104 11.21 -10.40 12.67
N ASP A 105 10.65 -10.94 13.76
CA ASP A 105 9.68 -12.06 13.70
C ASP A 105 8.41 -11.67 12.94
N ARG A 106 7.84 -10.49 13.23
CA ARG A 106 6.62 -10.01 12.55
C ARG A 106 6.87 -9.71 11.08
N PHE A 107 8.04 -9.13 10.77
CA PHE A 107 8.46 -8.92 9.39
C PHE A 107 8.55 -10.24 8.63
N GLN A 108 9.18 -11.27 9.23
CA GLN A 108 9.31 -12.58 8.60
C GLN A 108 7.95 -13.24 8.38
N ARG A 109 7.05 -13.20 9.38
CA ARG A 109 5.68 -13.71 9.24
C ARG A 109 4.93 -13.01 8.11
N LEU A 110 5.01 -11.69 8.02
CA LEU A 110 4.40 -10.90 6.94
C LEU A 110 4.99 -11.26 5.57
N HIS A 111 6.31 -11.43 5.47
CA HIS A 111 6.96 -11.77 4.21
C HIS A 111 6.53 -13.15 3.69
N VAL A 112 6.53 -14.15 4.57
CA VAL A 112 6.02 -15.50 4.25
C VAL A 112 4.56 -15.44 3.81
N ARG A 113 3.72 -14.64 4.49
CA ARG A 113 2.32 -14.46 4.11
C ARG A 113 2.17 -13.92 2.69
N LEU A 114 2.93 -12.88 2.34
CA LEU A 114 2.88 -12.24 1.03
C LEU A 114 3.24 -13.20 -0.11
N ASP A 115 4.14 -14.14 0.12
CA ASP A 115 4.57 -15.11 -0.88
C ASP A 115 3.54 -16.22 -1.12
N LEU A 116 2.68 -16.50 -0.14
CA LEU A 116 1.68 -17.57 -0.24
C LEU A 116 0.43 -17.18 -1.06
N LEU A 117 0.19 -15.90 -1.29
CA LEU A 117 -1.07 -15.42 -1.89
C LEU A 117 -1.02 -15.31 -3.42
N GLN A 118 0.17 -15.10 -3.98
CA GLN A 118 0.31 -14.79 -5.41
C GLN A 118 -0.18 -15.93 -6.31
N ARG A 119 -1.08 -15.58 -7.23
CA ARG A 119 -1.65 -16.45 -8.26
C ARG A 119 -2.35 -17.70 -7.71
N ARG A 120 -2.89 -17.62 -6.50
CA ARG A 120 -3.69 -18.69 -5.85
C ARG A 120 -5.18 -18.39 -5.81
N GLY A 121 -5.59 -17.18 -6.19
CA GLY A 121 -6.98 -16.74 -6.14
C GLY A 121 -7.84 -17.29 -7.29
N ALA A 122 -9.16 -17.33 -7.09
CA ALA A 122 -10.12 -17.56 -8.17
C ALA A 122 -10.27 -16.33 -9.09
N CYS A 123 -9.86 -15.16 -8.62
CA CYS A 123 -9.77 -13.92 -9.39
C CYS A 123 -8.48 -13.17 -9.03
N ALA A 124 -8.24 -12.00 -9.65
CA ALA A 124 -7.04 -11.19 -9.42
C ALA A 124 -7.09 -10.31 -8.15
N HIS A 125 -8.20 -10.31 -7.40
CA HIS A 125 -8.35 -9.52 -6.16
C HIS A 125 -7.23 -9.80 -5.13
N PRO A 126 -6.99 -11.05 -4.69
CA PRO A 126 -5.94 -11.31 -3.72
C PRO A 126 -4.53 -10.97 -4.23
N ASP A 127 -4.29 -11.07 -5.54
CA ASP A 127 -3.03 -10.65 -6.16
C ASP A 127 -2.85 -9.14 -6.09
N GLY A 128 -3.92 -8.38 -6.36
CA GLY A 128 -3.93 -6.92 -6.26
C GLY A 128 -3.63 -6.44 -4.85
N VAL A 129 -4.35 -6.94 -3.86
CA VAL A 129 -4.16 -6.55 -2.44
C VAL A 129 -2.76 -6.93 -1.96
N SER A 130 -2.27 -8.12 -2.30
CA SER A 130 -0.92 -8.57 -1.92
C SER A 130 0.18 -7.75 -2.60
N ARG A 131 -0.02 -7.33 -3.85
CA ARG A 131 0.88 -6.42 -4.56
C ARG A 131 0.95 -5.06 -3.87
N PHE A 132 -0.19 -4.46 -3.54
CA PHE A 132 -0.24 -3.20 -2.81
C PHE A 132 0.47 -3.32 -1.45
N ALA A 133 0.20 -4.39 -0.69
CA ALA A 133 0.84 -4.65 0.59
C ALA A 133 2.37 -4.71 0.48
N ARG A 134 2.90 -5.42 -0.52
CA ARG A 134 4.34 -5.54 -0.77
C ARG A 134 4.96 -4.22 -1.19
N SER A 135 4.30 -3.47 -2.06
CA SER A 135 4.76 -2.15 -2.48
C SER A 135 4.79 -1.17 -1.31
N ALA A 136 3.72 -1.10 -0.51
CA ALA A 136 3.68 -0.25 0.68
C ALA A 136 4.75 -0.65 1.70
N LEU A 137 5.00 -1.95 1.90
CA LEU A 137 6.07 -2.44 2.78
C LEU A 137 7.45 -1.93 2.34
N ALA A 138 7.75 -1.92 1.04
CA ALA A 138 9.01 -1.41 0.51
C ALA A 138 9.10 0.11 0.60
N THR A 139 8.06 0.83 0.20
CA THR A 139 8.05 2.30 0.18
C THR A 139 8.08 2.92 1.58
N LEU A 140 7.47 2.27 2.57
CA LEU A 140 7.34 2.78 3.93
C LEU A 140 8.45 2.30 4.88
N GLU A 141 9.54 1.71 4.36
CA GLU A 141 10.70 1.30 5.18
C GLU A 141 11.16 2.39 6.18
N PRO A 142 11.33 3.67 5.77
CA PRO A 142 11.75 4.72 6.70
C PRO A 142 10.73 4.97 7.82
N GLU A 143 9.44 4.80 7.54
CA GLU A 143 8.34 5.01 8.49
C GLU A 143 8.28 3.88 9.52
N PHE A 144 8.64 2.65 9.15
CA PHE A 144 8.77 1.55 10.12
C PHE A 144 9.94 1.77 11.07
N ALA A 145 11.06 2.35 10.60
CA ALA A 145 12.16 2.73 11.49
C ALA A 145 11.73 3.76 12.53
N ALA A 146 10.87 4.72 12.16
CA ALA A 146 10.29 5.68 13.11
C ALA A 146 9.35 5.00 14.13
N HIS A 147 8.51 4.07 13.69
CA HIS A 147 7.64 3.30 14.61
C HIS A 147 8.44 2.42 15.58
N ALA A 148 9.51 1.78 15.11
CA ALA A 148 10.40 0.97 15.95
C ALA A 148 11.08 1.80 17.06
N ASN A 149 11.36 3.07 16.77
CA ASN A 149 11.98 4.01 17.70
C ASN A 149 10.96 4.85 18.50
N HIS A 150 9.67 4.55 18.40
CA HIS A 150 8.58 5.32 19.03
C HIS A 150 8.60 6.83 18.68
N SER A 151 9.12 7.19 17.51
CA SER A 151 9.28 8.58 17.06
C SER A 151 8.24 9.02 16.03
N CYS A 152 7.25 8.18 15.72
CA CYS A 152 6.12 8.58 14.88
C CYS A 152 5.26 9.63 15.61
N GLN A 153 5.25 10.85 15.08
CA GLN A 153 4.52 11.99 15.65
C GLN A 153 3.15 12.24 14.98
N LYS A 154 2.77 11.40 14.01
CA LYS A 154 1.54 11.59 13.23
C LYS A 154 0.36 10.92 13.93
N GLY A 155 -0.74 11.65 14.08
CA GLY A 155 -1.98 11.14 14.67
C GLY A 155 -2.69 10.11 13.79
N GLY A 156 -3.66 9.40 14.37
CA GLY A 156 -4.61 8.59 13.60
C GLY A 156 -5.40 9.44 12.60
N LEU A 157 -5.84 8.82 11.49
CA LEU A 157 -6.43 9.49 10.32
C LEU A 157 -7.55 10.47 10.65
N ARG A 158 -7.53 11.61 9.95
CA ARG A 158 -8.62 12.57 9.86
C ARG A 158 -9.31 12.40 8.51
N HIS A 159 -10.08 11.31 8.38
CA HIS A 159 -11.04 11.02 7.30
C HIS A 159 -10.93 11.87 6.02
N ALA A 160 -10.41 11.23 4.96
CA ALA A 160 -10.64 11.49 3.53
C ALA A 160 -11.36 12.81 3.18
N ARG A 161 -10.59 13.86 2.88
CA ARG A 161 -11.05 14.84 1.88
C ARG A 161 -10.79 14.23 0.51
N LEU A 162 -11.83 13.68 -0.09
CA LEU A 162 -11.92 13.59 -1.55
C LEU A 162 -11.78 15.03 -2.07
N ALA A 163 -10.73 15.28 -2.84
CA ALA A 163 -10.65 16.45 -3.71
C ALA A 163 -11.43 16.18 -5.00
#